data_AF-A0ABD3PT78-F1
#
_entry.id   AF-A0ABD3PT78-F1
#
_cell.length_a   1.000
_cell.length_b   1.000
_cell.length_c   1.000
_cell.angle_alpha   90.00
_cell.angle_beta   90.00
_cell.angle_gamma   90.00
#
_symmetry.space_group_name_H-M   'P 1'
#
loop_
_entity.id
_entity.type
_entity.pdbx_description
1 polymer ?
#
loop_
_entity_poly.entity_id
_entity_poly.type
_entity_poly.pdbx_seq_one_letter_code
_entity_poly.pdbx_strand_id
1 'polypeptide(L)'
;MSTERDPLTTTGPSVSNTAPSAPATAAAATYAKEQAAALTRLIQEGNASIRVLALLGGIAMTVTSAIGLCNRFLGLHWISAIVEFYTLVLGVGVVALEARSANVALLPRRYTDVWEGQIRKYALFLNFVSGRGGLYFVAGTLQLSQLSIADLVVGGYMALIGVAYIIIGKRTSHKLRALRKSALSEDTLRKKFALADSSHCGSLSFDQFKAMMSTQFGIEFSARELEASFCHMDSIHARDGRVTLEEFLEWWSSCEFDDASMAEFGLSV
;
A
#
# COMPACT_ATOMS: atom_id res chain seq x y z
N MET A 1 -69.83 43.03 -29.77
CA MET A 1 -68.36 43.16 -29.67
C MET A 1 -67.95 42.27 -28.50
N SER A 2 -67.73 40.99 -28.78
CA SER A 2 -67.45 39.95 -27.79
C SER A 2 -66.00 39.55 -27.96
N THR A 3 -65.19 39.79 -26.93
CA THR A 3 -63.75 39.56 -26.94
C THR A 3 -63.47 38.19 -26.33
N GLU A 4 -63.20 37.23 -27.20
CA GLU A 4 -62.76 35.86 -26.91
C GLU A 4 -61.37 35.91 -26.27
N ARG A 5 -61.17 35.28 -25.11
CA ARG A 5 -59.85 35.12 -24.47
C ARG A 5 -59.39 33.68 -24.65
N ASP A 6 -58.29 33.50 -25.38
CA ASP A 6 -57.58 32.24 -25.50
C ASP A 6 -56.79 31.90 -24.22
N PRO A 7 -56.76 30.63 -23.79
CA PRO A 7 -55.96 30.19 -22.67
C PRO A 7 -54.51 29.88 -23.10
N LEU A 8 -53.54 30.60 -22.51
CA LEU A 8 -52.11 30.30 -22.64
C LEU A 8 -51.80 28.91 -22.05
N THR A 9 -51.47 27.96 -22.93
CA THR A 9 -50.99 26.63 -22.57
C THR A 9 -49.49 26.69 -22.36
N THR A 10 -49.04 26.55 -21.11
CA THR A 10 -47.63 26.58 -20.71
C THR A 10 -47.03 25.17 -20.89
N THR A 11 -46.32 24.94 -21.99
CA THR A 11 -45.56 23.70 -22.21
C THR A 11 -44.22 23.79 -21.48
N GLY A 12 -44.11 23.15 -20.32
CA GLY A 12 -42.84 22.96 -19.62
C GLY A 12 -41.92 21.97 -20.35
N PRO A 13 -40.58 22.14 -20.26
CA PRO A 13 -39.63 21.22 -20.88
C PRO A 13 -39.73 19.83 -20.22
N SER A 14 -40.08 18.81 -21.01
CA SER A 14 -40.06 17.42 -20.57
C SER A 14 -38.62 16.98 -20.34
N VAL A 15 -38.22 16.84 -19.07
CA VAL A 15 -36.96 16.19 -18.70
C VAL A 15 -37.08 14.71 -19.05
N SER A 16 -36.50 14.31 -20.17
CA SER A 16 -36.40 12.92 -20.58
C SER A 16 -35.48 12.18 -19.62
N ASN A 17 -36.05 11.44 -18.67
CA ASN A 17 -35.35 10.42 -17.90
C ASN A 17 -34.93 9.27 -18.83
N THR A 18 -33.79 9.40 -19.50
CA THR A 18 -33.14 8.31 -20.20
C THR A 18 -32.58 7.35 -19.16
N ALA A 19 -33.36 6.30 -18.85
CA ALA A 19 -32.86 5.16 -18.10
C ALA A 19 -31.59 4.61 -18.79
N PRO A 20 -30.52 4.30 -18.03
CA PRO A 20 -29.30 3.76 -18.61
C PRO A 20 -29.63 2.48 -19.38
N SER A 21 -29.15 2.42 -20.63
CA SER A 21 -29.42 1.31 -21.53
C SER A 21 -28.87 0.00 -20.96
N ALA A 22 -29.67 -1.07 -21.02
CA ALA A 22 -29.35 -2.43 -20.54
C ALA A 22 -27.92 -2.95 -20.85
N PRO A 23 -27.28 -2.66 -22.01
CA PRO A 23 -25.90 -3.09 -22.26
C PRO A 23 -24.85 -2.45 -21.33
N ALA A 24 -25.05 -1.21 -20.86
CA ALA A 24 -24.09 -0.54 -19.98
C ALA A 24 -24.06 -1.18 -18.58
N THR A 25 -25.22 -1.59 -18.07
CA THR A 25 -25.34 -2.32 -16.79
C THR A 25 -24.71 -3.72 -16.85
N ALA A 26 -24.82 -4.41 -17.98
CA ALA A 26 -24.21 -5.74 -18.15
C ALA A 26 -22.67 -5.68 -18.23
N ALA A 27 -22.12 -4.66 -18.90
CA ALA A 27 -20.68 -4.45 -18.98
C ALA A 27 -20.08 -4.11 -17.60
N ALA A 28 -20.73 -3.23 -16.83
CA ALA A 28 -20.30 -2.88 -15.48
C ALA A 28 -20.32 -4.09 -14.52
N ALA A 29 -21.36 -4.93 -14.61
CA ALA A 29 -21.48 -6.13 -13.78
C ALA A 29 -20.38 -7.16 -14.10
N THR A 30 -20.06 -7.34 -15.38
CA THR A 30 -18.99 -8.27 -15.82
C THR A 30 -17.62 -7.80 -15.33
N TYR A 31 -17.33 -6.49 -15.47
CA TYR A 31 -16.09 -5.89 -14.98
C TYR A 31 -15.95 -6.02 -13.45
N ALA A 32 -17.04 -5.77 -12.70
CA ALA A 32 -17.03 -5.93 -11.25
C ALA A 32 -16.76 -7.38 -10.82
N LYS A 33 -17.28 -8.37 -11.56
CA LYS A 33 -17.08 -9.79 -11.28
C LYS A 33 -15.65 -10.25 -11.57
N GLU A 34 -15.05 -9.78 -12.66
CA GLU A 34 -13.64 -10.05 -12.98
C GLU A 34 -12.70 -9.43 -11.96
N GLN A 35 -12.95 -8.18 -11.56
CA GLN A 35 -12.19 -7.52 -10.49
C GLN A 35 -12.32 -8.24 -9.15
N ALA A 36 -13.52 -8.72 -8.80
CA ALA A 36 -13.74 -9.50 -7.58
C ALA A 36 -13.00 -10.85 -7.61
N ALA A 37 -12.96 -11.52 -8.76
CA ALA A 37 -12.22 -12.78 -8.91
C ALA A 37 -10.70 -12.59 -8.85
N ALA A 38 -10.18 -11.53 -9.49
CA ALA A 38 -8.77 -11.13 -9.39
C ALA A 38 -8.42 -10.79 -7.93
N LEU A 39 -9.27 -10.01 -7.26
CA LEU A 39 -9.13 -9.70 -5.84
C LEU A 39 -9.12 -10.95 -4.97
N THR A 40 -9.99 -11.93 -5.25
CA THR A 40 -10.05 -13.19 -4.50
C THR A 40 -8.77 -14.02 -4.65
N ARG A 41 -8.17 -14.04 -5.85
CA ARG A 41 -6.85 -14.67 -6.07
C ARG A 41 -5.74 -13.95 -5.31
N LEU A 42 -5.73 -12.61 -5.33
CA LEU A 42 -4.78 -11.80 -4.55
C LEU A 42 -4.96 -11.99 -3.03
N ILE A 43 -6.20 -12.25 -2.58
CA ILE A 43 -6.50 -12.62 -1.19
C ILE A 43 -5.90 -13.98 -0.85
N GLN A 44 -6.02 -14.97 -1.75
CA GLN A 44 -5.43 -16.30 -1.57
C GLN A 44 -3.89 -16.29 -1.56
N GLU A 45 -3.26 -15.37 -2.28
CA GLU A 45 -1.79 -15.18 -2.28
C GLU A 45 -1.25 -14.48 -1.01
N GLY A 46 -2.14 -13.99 -0.15
CA GLY A 46 -1.85 -13.63 1.24
C GLY A 46 -1.07 -12.33 1.47
N ASN A 47 -0.07 -11.97 0.65
CA ASN A 47 0.67 -10.70 0.78
C ASN A 47 -0.02 -9.55 0.06
N ALA A 48 -0.49 -9.82 -1.18
CA ALA A 48 -1.32 -8.87 -1.91
C ALA A 48 -2.60 -8.54 -1.13
N SER A 49 -3.14 -9.49 -0.36
CA SER A 49 -4.34 -9.26 0.47
C SER A 49 -4.23 -8.04 1.37
N ILE A 50 -3.16 -7.89 2.16
CA ILE A 50 -3.05 -6.81 3.15
C ILE A 50 -2.75 -5.47 2.45
N ARG A 51 -1.94 -5.49 1.39
CA ARG A 51 -1.66 -4.31 0.55
C ARG A 51 -2.91 -3.80 -0.13
N VAL A 52 -3.73 -4.71 -0.67
CA VAL A 52 -4.99 -4.35 -1.31
C VAL A 52 -6.02 -3.88 -0.28
N LEU A 53 -6.06 -4.50 0.90
CA LEU A 53 -6.87 -4.00 2.03
C LEU A 53 -6.45 -2.59 2.45
N ALA A 54 -5.15 -2.30 2.52
CA ALA A 54 -4.63 -0.96 2.79
C ALA A 54 -4.96 0.02 1.66
N LEU A 55 -4.86 -0.40 0.39
CA LEU A 55 -5.26 0.40 -0.77
C LEU A 55 -6.75 0.76 -0.71
N LEU A 56 -7.62 -0.21 -0.45
CA LEU A 56 -9.06 -0.01 -0.32
C LEU A 56 -9.38 0.97 0.82
N GLY A 57 -8.72 0.82 1.96
CA GLY A 57 -8.87 1.74 3.07
C GLY A 57 -8.34 3.14 2.77
N GLY A 58 -7.24 3.25 2.02
CA GLY A 58 -6.71 4.53 1.52
C GLY A 58 -7.70 5.22 0.59
N ILE A 59 -8.30 4.49 -0.37
CA ILE A 59 -9.33 5.04 -1.28
C ILE A 59 -10.55 5.50 -0.47
N ALA A 60 -11.05 4.67 0.44
CA ALA A 60 -12.18 5.01 1.29
C ALA A 60 -11.88 6.27 2.12
N MET A 61 -10.70 6.34 2.75
CA MET A 61 -10.23 7.49 3.52
C MET A 61 -10.15 8.75 2.67
N THR A 62 -9.62 8.68 1.44
CA THR A 62 -9.59 9.82 0.52
C THR A 62 -10.99 10.31 0.17
N VAL A 63 -11.92 9.41 -0.16
CA VAL A 63 -13.28 9.78 -0.55
C VAL A 63 -14.05 10.38 0.62
N THR A 64 -14.01 9.75 1.80
CA THR A 64 -14.70 10.27 2.99
C THR A 64 -14.16 11.63 3.41
N SER A 65 -12.82 11.79 3.41
CA SER A 65 -12.19 13.07 3.78
C SER A 65 -12.49 14.17 2.76
N ALA A 66 -12.60 13.85 1.46
CA ALA A 66 -12.97 14.82 0.43
C ALA A 66 -14.42 15.33 0.62
N ILE A 67 -15.36 14.42 0.89
CA ILE A 67 -16.75 14.78 1.17
C ILE A 67 -16.84 15.59 2.48
N GLY A 68 -16.13 15.14 3.51
CA GLY A 68 -16.07 15.79 4.81
C GLY A 68 -15.45 17.18 4.76
N LEU A 69 -14.42 17.38 3.93
CA LEU A 69 -13.80 18.67 3.68
C LEU A 69 -14.77 19.64 3.02
N CYS A 70 -15.48 19.24 1.97
CA CYS A 70 -16.50 20.06 1.30
C CYS A 70 -17.60 20.50 2.28
N ASN A 71 -18.12 19.57 3.09
CA ASN A 71 -19.18 19.86 4.04
C ASN A 71 -18.72 20.83 5.14
N ARG A 72 -17.52 20.62 5.72
CA ARG A 72 -17.00 21.45 6.81
C ARG A 72 -16.53 22.82 6.35
N PHE A 73 -16.02 22.92 5.12
CA PHE A 73 -15.66 24.19 4.50
C PHE A 73 -16.90 25.07 4.29
N LEU A 74 -17.99 24.50 3.77
CA LEU A 74 -19.27 25.22 3.64
C LEU A 74 -19.90 25.56 5.00
N GLY A 75 -19.68 24.71 6.01
CA GLY A 75 -20.09 24.95 7.40
C GLY A 75 -19.22 25.94 8.19
N LEU A 76 -18.16 26.52 7.59
CA LEU A 76 -17.22 27.46 8.23
C LEU A 76 -16.49 26.90 9.47
N HIS A 77 -16.37 25.57 9.59
CA HIS A 77 -15.63 24.91 10.67
C HIS A 77 -14.16 24.70 10.27
N TRP A 78 -13.37 25.79 10.28
CA TRP A 78 -12.00 25.82 9.77
C TRP A 78 -11.06 24.79 10.40
N ILE A 79 -11.13 24.59 11.72
CA ILE A 79 -10.25 23.65 12.43
C ILE A 79 -10.50 22.22 11.94
N SER A 80 -11.76 21.80 11.89
CA SER A 80 -12.14 20.47 11.40
C SER A 80 -11.85 20.30 9.90
N ALA A 81 -11.97 21.37 9.11
CA ALA A 81 -11.59 21.37 7.70
C ALA A 81 -10.08 21.16 7.51
N ILE A 82 -9.24 21.75 8.37
CA ILE A 82 -7.78 21.53 8.33
C ILE A 82 -7.44 20.08 8.63
N VAL A 83 -8.06 19.48 9.65
CA VAL A 83 -7.87 18.05 9.97
C VAL A 83 -8.29 17.18 8.78
N GLU A 84 -9.42 17.47 8.13
CA GLU A 84 -9.86 16.75 6.93
C GLU A 84 -8.92 16.91 5.74
N PHE A 85 -8.30 18.08 5.61
CA PHE A 85 -7.30 18.28 4.57
C PHE A 85 -6.07 17.39 4.81
N TYR A 86 -5.61 17.27 6.05
CA TYR A 86 -4.51 16.37 6.39
C TYR A 86 -4.87 14.90 6.15
N THR A 87 -6.06 14.43 6.57
CA THR A 87 -6.50 13.05 6.32
C THR A 87 -6.67 12.77 4.83
N LEU A 88 -7.15 13.75 4.05
CA LEU A 88 -7.22 13.65 2.59
C LEU A 88 -5.84 13.45 1.96
N VAL A 89 -4.86 14.29 2.33
CA VAL A 89 -3.47 14.19 1.84
C VAL A 89 -2.84 12.86 2.24
N LEU A 90 -3.03 12.43 3.50
CA LEU A 90 -2.55 11.13 3.97
C LEU A 90 -3.19 9.98 3.21
N GLY A 91 -4.51 9.99 3.00
CA GLY A 91 -5.24 8.98 2.23
C GLY A 91 -4.71 8.87 0.80
N VAL A 92 -4.51 10.01 0.12
CA VAL A 92 -3.89 10.04 -1.22
C VAL A 92 -2.48 9.44 -1.18
N GLY A 93 -1.70 9.75 -0.14
CA GLY A 93 -0.39 9.16 0.10
C GLY A 93 -0.44 7.64 0.26
N VAL A 94 -1.40 7.11 1.03
CA VAL A 94 -1.62 5.66 1.18
C VAL A 94 -1.95 5.02 -0.17
N VAL A 95 -2.87 5.62 -0.93
CA VAL A 95 -3.24 5.13 -2.27
C VAL A 95 -2.03 5.11 -3.20
N ALA A 96 -1.23 6.18 -3.23
CA ALA A 96 -0.03 6.24 -4.07
C ALA A 96 1.01 5.18 -3.70
N LEU A 97 1.24 4.97 -2.40
CA LEU A 97 2.18 3.96 -1.89
C LEU A 97 1.73 2.54 -2.24
N GLU A 98 0.45 2.22 -2.05
CA GLU A 98 -0.05 0.85 -2.24
C GLU A 98 -0.44 0.52 -3.68
N ALA A 99 -0.93 1.48 -4.47
CA ALA A 99 -1.23 1.26 -5.88
C ALA A 99 0.02 0.81 -6.67
N ARG A 100 1.18 1.41 -6.33
CA ARG A 100 2.47 0.99 -6.89
C ARG A 100 2.88 -0.39 -6.39
N SER A 101 2.77 -0.61 -5.08
CA SER A 101 3.14 -1.87 -4.42
C SER A 101 2.37 -3.08 -4.96
N ALA A 102 1.09 -2.87 -5.29
CA ALA A 102 0.19 -3.89 -5.81
C ALA A 102 0.23 -4.02 -7.35
N ASN A 103 1.13 -3.30 -8.04
CA ASN A 103 1.22 -3.28 -9.51
C ASN A 103 -0.13 -2.99 -10.21
N VAL A 104 -1.02 -2.25 -9.55
CA VAL A 104 -2.34 -1.98 -10.12
C VAL A 104 -2.18 -0.90 -11.18
N ALA A 105 -2.68 -1.16 -12.39
CA ALA A 105 -2.62 -0.24 -13.52
C ALA A 105 -3.47 1.05 -13.37
N LEU A 106 -3.88 1.39 -12.14
CA LEU A 106 -4.71 2.57 -11.84
C LEU A 106 -3.99 3.89 -12.11
N LEU A 107 -2.66 3.95 -11.92
CA LEU A 107 -1.87 5.17 -12.09
C LEU A 107 -0.80 4.99 -13.18
N PRO A 108 -0.61 5.98 -14.08
CA PRO A 108 0.45 5.92 -15.07
C PRO A 108 1.82 5.88 -14.40
N ARG A 109 2.66 4.89 -14.78
CA ARG A 109 4.01 4.65 -14.20
C ARG A 109 4.88 5.91 -14.07
N ARG A 110 4.78 6.81 -15.06
CA ARG A 110 5.56 8.06 -15.09
C ARG A 110 5.38 8.94 -13.85
N TYR A 111 4.15 9.04 -13.32
CA TYR A 111 3.90 9.88 -12.14
C TYR A 111 4.34 9.17 -10.86
N THR A 112 4.08 7.88 -10.74
CA THR A 112 4.43 7.12 -9.54
C THR A 112 5.93 7.07 -9.29
N ASP A 113 6.75 7.08 -10.34
CA ASP A 113 8.21 7.07 -10.22
C ASP A 113 8.76 8.39 -9.67
N VAL A 114 8.25 9.53 -10.14
CA VAL A 114 8.68 10.85 -9.66
C VAL A 114 8.29 11.06 -8.19
N TRP A 115 7.05 10.74 -7.85
CA TRP A 115 6.54 10.89 -6.48
C TRP A 115 7.30 9.98 -5.50
N GLU A 116 7.57 8.74 -5.89
CA GLU A 116 8.31 7.83 -5.04
C GLU A 116 9.76 8.30 -4.82
N GLY A 117 10.42 8.83 -5.85
CA GLY A 117 11.75 9.42 -5.68
C GLY A 117 11.78 10.53 -4.63
N GLN A 118 10.73 11.37 -4.60
CA GLN A 118 10.60 12.41 -3.57
C GLN A 118 10.29 11.82 -2.19
N ILE A 119 9.33 10.90 -2.10
CA ILE A 119 8.94 10.27 -0.84
C ILE A 119 10.13 9.51 -0.22
N ARG A 120 10.90 8.76 -1.02
CA ARG A 120 12.10 8.06 -0.53
C ARG A 120 13.15 9.03 0.01
N LYS A 121 13.29 10.22 -0.59
CA LYS A 121 14.26 11.23 -0.14
C LYS A 121 13.91 11.84 1.21
N TYR A 122 12.62 12.11 1.46
CA TYR A 122 12.18 12.78 2.68
C TYR A 122 11.70 11.84 3.78
N ALA A 123 11.25 10.64 3.42
CA ALA A 123 10.59 9.70 4.32
C ALA A 123 11.16 8.28 4.14
N LEU A 124 12.44 8.11 4.45
CA LEU A 124 13.13 6.82 4.47
C LEU A 124 12.37 5.75 5.28
N PHE A 125 11.67 6.15 6.34
CA PHE A 125 10.87 5.23 7.16
C PHE A 125 9.75 4.53 6.35
N LEU A 126 9.24 5.13 5.26
CA LEU A 126 8.20 4.54 4.41
C LEU A 126 8.71 3.41 3.51
N ASN A 127 10.02 3.22 3.40
CA ASN A 127 10.58 2.03 2.74
C ASN A 127 10.38 0.76 3.59
N PHE A 128 10.19 0.92 4.90
CA PHE A 128 9.97 -0.21 5.81
C PHE A 128 8.49 -0.56 5.92
N VAL A 129 8.18 -1.86 5.95
CA VAL A 129 6.81 -2.37 6.17
C VAL A 129 6.24 -1.84 7.50
N SER A 130 7.07 -1.77 8.55
CA SER A 130 6.65 -1.21 9.84
C SER A 130 6.38 0.30 9.77
N GLY A 131 7.15 1.05 8.98
CA GLY A 131 6.95 2.49 8.83
C GLY A 131 5.69 2.83 8.04
N ARG A 132 5.38 2.05 7.01
CA ARG A 132 4.07 2.12 6.32
C ARG A 132 2.92 1.79 7.25
N GLY A 133 3.04 0.74 8.07
CA GLY A 133 2.06 0.42 9.10
C GLY A 133 1.86 1.56 10.10
N GLY A 134 2.94 2.21 10.52
CA GLY A 134 2.91 3.41 11.35
C GLY A 134 2.13 4.55 10.70
N LEU A 135 2.39 4.83 9.42
CA LEU A 135 1.63 5.83 8.65
C LEU A 135 0.14 5.51 8.62
N TYR A 136 -0.24 4.26 8.36
CA TYR A 136 -1.65 3.82 8.31
C TYR A 136 -2.33 3.94 9.66
N PHE A 137 -1.62 3.61 10.74
CA PHE A 137 -2.11 3.75 12.10
C PHE A 137 -2.35 5.23 12.46
N VAL A 138 -1.38 6.10 12.18
CA VAL A 138 -1.51 7.55 12.43
C VAL A 138 -2.64 8.15 11.59
N ALA A 139 -2.71 7.81 10.29
CA ALA A 139 -3.78 8.29 9.42
C ALA A 139 -5.16 7.82 9.90
N GLY A 140 -5.29 6.55 10.29
CA GLY A 140 -6.53 5.99 10.83
C GLY A 140 -6.96 6.64 12.14
N THR A 141 -6.05 6.82 13.09
CA THR A 141 -6.34 7.49 14.38
C THR A 141 -6.67 8.96 14.20
N LEU A 142 -6.02 9.66 13.26
CA LEU A 142 -6.36 11.04 12.93
C LEU A 142 -7.77 11.14 12.35
N GLN A 143 -8.17 10.20 11.49
CA GLN A 143 -9.54 10.16 10.97
C GLN A 143 -10.57 9.81 12.06
N LEU A 144 -10.26 8.90 12.98
CA LEU A 144 -11.12 8.56 14.13
C LEU A 144 -11.46 9.78 15.00
N SER A 145 -10.59 10.79 15.05
CA SER A 145 -10.79 11.98 15.88
C SER A 145 -11.99 12.85 15.47
N GLN A 146 -12.54 12.64 14.27
CA GLN A 146 -13.63 13.47 13.74
C GLN A 146 -15.03 13.04 14.18
N LEU A 147 -15.16 11.89 14.85
CA LEU A 147 -16.39 11.35 15.48
C LEU A 147 -17.61 11.14 14.56
N SER A 148 -17.51 11.39 13.25
CA SER A 148 -18.50 10.95 12.27
C SER A 148 -18.50 9.43 12.19
N ILE A 149 -19.67 8.82 12.04
CA ILE A 149 -19.81 7.35 11.96
C ILE A 149 -18.99 6.80 10.78
N ALA A 150 -19.01 7.48 9.63
CA ALA A 150 -18.23 7.07 8.46
C ALA A 150 -16.72 7.11 8.74
N ASP A 151 -16.26 8.18 9.38
CA ASP A 151 -14.85 8.36 9.75
C ASP A 151 -14.42 7.39 10.84
N LEU A 152 -15.33 7.02 11.75
CA LEU A 152 -15.10 6.04 12.78
C LEU A 152 -14.88 4.63 12.18
N VAL A 153 -15.71 4.25 11.21
CA VAL A 153 -15.59 2.96 10.52
C VAL A 153 -14.32 2.90 9.67
N VAL A 154 -14.09 3.90 8.81
CA VAL A 154 -12.94 3.91 7.89
C VAL A 154 -11.62 4.13 8.64
N GLY A 155 -11.59 5.07 9.59
CA GLY A 155 -10.41 5.33 10.42
C GLY A 155 -10.06 4.15 11.32
N GLY A 156 -11.07 3.50 11.92
CA GLY A 156 -10.89 2.30 12.72
C GLY A 156 -10.33 1.13 11.91
N TYR A 157 -10.87 0.92 10.70
CA TYR A 157 -10.35 -0.06 9.75
C TYR A 157 -8.87 0.21 9.41
N MET A 158 -8.52 1.44 9.06
CA MET A 158 -7.13 1.78 8.73
C MET A 158 -6.17 1.67 9.91
N ALA A 159 -6.62 2.02 11.12
CA ALA A 159 -5.83 1.82 12.33
C ALA A 159 -5.51 0.33 12.56
N LEU A 160 -6.50 -0.56 12.38
CA LEU A 160 -6.30 -2.00 12.51
C LEU A 160 -5.32 -2.55 11.47
N ILE A 161 -5.44 -2.14 10.20
CA ILE A 161 -4.50 -2.51 9.14
C ILE A 161 -3.08 -2.02 9.47
N GLY A 162 -2.96 -0.79 9.98
CA GLY A 162 -1.67 -0.23 10.42
C GLY A 162 -1.00 -1.06 11.52
N VAL A 163 -1.76 -1.47 12.55
CA VAL A 163 -1.27 -2.35 13.62
C VAL A 163 -0.81 -3.70 13.06
N ALA A 164 -1.59 -4.31 12.16
CA ALA A 164 -1.22 -5.57 11.53
C ALA A 164 0.11 -5.47 10.76
N TYR A 165 0.32 -4.39 10.00
CA TYR A 165 1.58 -4.12 9.31
C TYR A 165 2.77 -3.98 10.27
N ILE A 166 2.59 -3.27 11.39
CA ILE A 166 3.65 -3.11 12.41
C ILE A 166 4.03 -4.46 13.01
N ILE A 167 3.05 -5.31 13.36
CA ILE A 167 3.30 -6.64 13.91
C ILE A 167 4.06 -7.52 12.92
N ILE A 168 3.62 -7.54 11.65
CA ILE A 168 4.27 -8.32 10.60
C ILE A 168 5.70 -7.83 10.39
N GLY A 169 5.89 -6.51 10.26
CA GLY A 169 7.22 -5.91 10.11
C GLY A 169 8.18 -6.30 11.23
N LYS A 170 7.74 -6.19 12.49
CA LYS A 170 8.55 -6.57 13.66
C LYS A 170 8.92 -8.06 13.67
N ARG A 171 7.99 -8.95 13.30
CA ARG A 171 8.26 -10.40 13.23
C ARG A 171 9.30 -10.72 12.16
N THR A 172 9.17 -10.14 10.97
CA THR A 172 10.13 -10.31 9.87
C THR A 172 11.53 -9.86 10.30
N SER A 173 11.64 -8.66 10.88
CA SER A 173 12.91 -8.11 11.35
C SER A 173 13.54 -8.96 12.45
N HIS A 174 12.75 -9.48 13.40
CA HIS A 174 13.26 -10.33 14.47
C HIS A 174 13.82 -11.65 13.93
N LYS A 175 13.10 -12.30 13.00
CA LYS A 175 13.61 -13.52 12.34
C LYS A 175 14.91 -13.22 11.63
N LEU A 176 14.96 -12.19 10.80
CA LEU A 176 16.17 -11.78 10.07
C LEU A 176 17.35 -11.49 10.99
N ARG A 177 17.10 -10.81 12.12
CA ARG A 177 18.12 -10.50 13.12
C ARG A 177 18.68 -11.76 13.77
N ALA A 178 17.84 -12.75 14.08
CA ALA A 178 18.29 -14.02 14.65
C ALA A 178 19.27 -14.75 13.71
N LEU A 179 19.05 -14.67 12.39
CA LEU A 179 19.95 -15.26 11.39
C LEU A 179 21.27 -14.54 11.32
N ARG A 180 21.24 -13.21 11.33
CA ARG A 180 22.48 -12.42 11.29
C ARG A 180 23.35 -12.72 12.52
N LYS A 181 22.72 -12.83 13.69
CA LYS A 181 23.40 -13.22 14.94
C LYS A 181 24.02 -14.62 14.90
N SER A 182 23.59 -15.50 13.99
CA SER A 182 24.25 -16.80 13.80
C SER A 182 25.63 -16.72 13.10
N ALA A 183 26.18 -15.51 12.92
CA ALA A 183 27.55 -15.23 12.49
C ALA A 183 27.93 -15.89 11.15
N LEU A 184 27.05 -15.79 10.17
CA LEU A 184 27.36 -16.17 8.80
C LEU A 184 28.41 -15.21 8.24
N SER A 185 29.62 -15.72 8.00
CA SER A 185 30.66 -14.97 7.29
C SER A 185 30.20 -14.63 5.87
N GLU A 186 30.68 -13.50 5.35
CA GLU A 186 30.40 -13.07 3.98
C GLU A 186 30.75 -14.17 2.96
N ASP A 187 31.87 -14.86 3.14
CA ASP A 187 32.26 -16.00 2.30
C ASP A 187 31.24 -17.13 2.31
N THR A 188 30.61 -17.39 3.46
CA THR A 188 29.56 -18.40 3.57
C THR A 188 28.31 -17.96 2.83
N LEU A 189 27.96 -16.68 2.90
CA LEU A 189 26.84 -16.11 2.13
C LEU A 189 27.09 -16.21 0.63
N ARG A 190 28.29 -15.83 0.17
CA ARG A 190 28.69 -15.95 -1.25
C ARG A 190 28.60 -17.39 -1.74
N LYS A 191 29.08 -18.36 -0.94
CA LYS A 191 28.97 -19.79 -1.26
C LYS A 191 27.52 -20.26 -1.33
N LYS A 192 26.68 -19.90 -0.36
CA LYS A 192 25.26 -20.26 -0.35
C LYS A 192 24.49 -19.64 -1.51
N PHE A 193 24.83 -18.40 -1.87
CA PHE A 193 24.26 -17.70 -3.02
C PHE A 193 24.64 -18.41 -4.33
N ALA A 194 25.92 -18.75 -4.52
CA ALA A 194 26.38 -19.48 -5.70
C ALA A 194 25.74 -20.88 -5.84
N LEU A 195 25.43 -21.54 -4.71
CA LEU A 195 24.69 -22.81 -4.71
C LEU A 195 23.22 -22.65 -5.10
N ALA A 196 22.60 -21.51 -4.79
CA ALA A 196 21.22 -21.21 -5.13
C ALA A 196 21.05 -20.69 -6.57
N ASP A 197 22.08 -20.05 -7.14
CA ASP A 197 22.11 -19.59 -8.52
C ASP A 197 22.39 -20.76 -9.48
N SER A 198 21.38 -21.62 -9.63
CA SER A 198 21.40 -22.75 -10.58
C SER A 198 21.60 -22.32 -12.04
N SER A 199 21.35 -21.05 -12.34
CA SER A 199 21.49 -20.45 -13.67
C SER A 199 22.89 -19.90 -13.95
N HIS A 200 23.73 -19.75 -12.92
CA HIS A 200 25.05 -19.11 -13.00
C HIS A 200 25.03 -17.72 -13.66
N CYS A 201 23.96 -16.96 -13.45
CA CYS A 201 23.79 -15.63 -14.04
C CYS A 201 24.16 -14.48 -13.10
N GLY A 202 24.63 -14.79 -11.88
CA GLY A 202 25.01 -13.81 -10.88
C GLY A 202 23.82 -13.12 -10.20
N SER A 203 22.59 -13.61 -10.42
CA SER A 203 21.37 -13.06 -9.84
C SER A 203 20.39 -14.17 -9.49
N LEU A 204 19.60 -13.98 -8.43
CA LEU A 204 18.58 -14.92 -8.00
C LEU A 204 17.20 -14.43 -8.40
N SER A 205 16.40 -15.31 -9.01
CA SER A 205 14.96 -15.14 -9.11
C SER A 205 14.30 -15.32 -7.74
N PHE A 206 13.04 -14.87 -7.61
CA PHE A 206 12.27 -15.03 -6.38
C PHE A 206 12.20 -16.50 -5.91
N ASP A 207 12.02 -17.44 -6.83
CA ASP A 207 11.96 -18.87 -6.51
C ASP A 207 13.29 -19.43 -6.02
N GLN A 208 14.40 -19.03 -6.66
CA GLN A 208 15.75 -19.42 -6.22
C GLN A 208 16.08 -18.82 -4.85
N PHE A 209 15.71 -17.57 -4.61
CA PHE A 209 15.87 -16.91 -3.31
C PHE A 209 15.05 -17.61 -2.21
N LYS A 210 13.80 -17.98 -2.50
CA LYS A 210 12.95 -18.77 -1.60
C LYS A 210 13.54 -20.14 -1.28
N ALA A 211 14.04 -20.83 -2.30
CA ALA A 211 14.73 -22.10 -2.12
C ALA A 211 15.99 -21.93 -1.26
N MET A 212 16.77 -20.88 -1.48
CA MET A 212 17.96 -20.58 -0.69
C MET A 212 17.63 -20.38 0.80
N MET A 213 16.63 -19.56 1.11
CA MET A 213 16.25 -19.26 2.50
C MET A 213 15.74 -20.48 3.26
N SER A 214 14.95 -21.33 2.60
CA SER A 214 14.43 -22.55 3.20
C SER A 214 15.49 -23.65 3.33
N THR A 215 16.24 -23.94 2.27
CA THR A 215 17.18 -25.07 2.23
C THR A 215 18.53 -24.76 2.87
N GLN A 216 19.11 -23.60 2.60
CA GLN A 216 20.48 -23.28 3.01
C GLN A 216 20.55 -22.65 4.40
N PHE A 217 19.51 -21.92 4.79
CA PHE A 217 19.46 -21.27 6.09
C PHE A 217 18.53 -22.00 7.09
N GLY A 218 17.69 -22.92 6.63
CA GLY A 218 16.79 -23.70 7.50
C GLY A 218 15.69 -22.85 8.12
N ILE A 219 15.29 -21.77 7.44
CA ILE A 219 14.36 -20.78 8.01
C ILE A 219 13.06 -20.87 7.27
N GLU A 220 12.01 -21.10 8.02
CA GLU A 220 10.66 -20.97 7.52
C GLU A 220 10.26 -19.49 7.56
N PHE A 221 10.58 -18.81 6.47
CA PHE A 221 9.90 -17.58 6.12
C PHE A 221 8.53 -17.93 5.54
N SER A 222 7.51 -17.21 6.00
CA SER A 222 6.26 -17.18 5.25
C SER A 222 6.52 -16.58 3.86
N ALA A 223 5.73 -16.96 2.86
CA ALA A 223 5.84 -16.40 1.51
C ALA A 223 5.85 -14.86 1.51
N ARG A 224 5.14 -14.26 2.47
CA ARG A 224 5.01 -12.80 2.67
C ARG A 224 6.31 -12.14 3.15
N GLU A 225 6.98 -12.77 4.11
CA GLU A 225 8.26 -12.28 4.64
C GLU A 225 9.34 -12.34 3.56
N LEU A 226 9.38 -13.44 2.81
CA LEU A 226 10.29 -13.66 1.68
C LEU A 226 10.12 -12.62 0.57
N GLU A 227 8.89 -12.38 0.14
CA GLU A 227 8.60 -11.39 -0.91
C GLU A 227 8.91 -9.96 -0.45
N ALA A 228 8.60 -9.62 0.80
CA ALA A 228 8.95 -8.32 1.36
C ALA A 228 10.47 -8.10 1.39
N SER A 229 11.23 -9.10 1.84
CA SER A 229 12.70 -9.06 1.80
C SER A 229 13.22 -8.98 0.37
N PHE A 230 12.69 -9.80 -0.54
CA PHE A 230 13.07 -9.82 -1.97
C PHE A 230 12.86 -8.48 -2.65
N CYS A 231 11.65 -7.91 -2.55
CA CYS A 231 11.33 -6.59 -3.11
C CYS A 231 12.19 -5.48 -2.53
N HIS A 232 12.64 -5.62 -1.28
CA HIS A 232 13.50 -4.63 -0.66
C HIS A 232 14.93 -4.71 -1.21
N MET A 233 15.49 -5.92 -1.36
CA MET A 233 16.80 -6.14 -1.98
C MET A 233 16.82 -5.69 -3.44
N ASP A 234 15.83 -6.12 -4.23
CA ASP A 234 15.62 -5.72 -5.64
C ASP A 234 15.37 -4.21 -5.80
N SER A 235 15.16 -3.46 -4.71
CA SER A 235 15.01 -2.00 -4.78
C SER A 235 16.28 -1.20 -4.52
N ILE A 236 17.41 -1.87 -4.26
CA ILE A 236 18.68 -1.23 -3.93
C ILE A 236 19.33 -0.62 -5.17
N HIS A 237 19.60 -1.42 -6.21
CA HIS A 237 20.17 -0.91 -7.46
C HIS A 237 19.13 -0.79 -8.56
N ALA A 238 18.44 -1.89 -8.89
CA ALA A 238 17.48 -1.91 -9.98
C ALA A 238 16.35 -2.90 -9.71
N ARG A 239 15.12 -2.44 -9.93
CA ARG A 239 13.91 -3.25 -9.73
C ARG A 239 13.60 -4.10 -10.96
N ASP A 240 14.50 -5.02 -11.26
CA ASP A 240 14.43 -5.90 -12.43
C ASP A 240 13.78 -7.26 -12.13
N GLY A 241 13.37 -7.48 -10.88
CA GLY A 241 12.76 -8.71 -10.39
C GLY A 241 13.79 -9.79 -10.10
N ARG A 242 15.06 -9.43 -9.97
CA ARG A 242 16.17 -10.30 -9.62
C ARG A 242 16.97 -9.65 -8.49
N VAL A 243 17.70 -10.47 -7.75
CA VAL A 243 18.59 -9.98 -6.69
C VAL A 243 20.00 -10.41 -7.02
N THR A 244 20.87 -9.45 -7.28
CA THR A 244 22.31 -9.68 -7.49
C THR A 244 23.00 -10.00 -6.17
N LEU A 245 24.19 -10.61 -6.26
CA LEU A 245 24.99 -10.91 -5.06
C LEU A 245 25.33 -9.64 -4.29
N GLU A 246 25.65 -8.57 -5.00
CA GLU A 246 25.98 -7.26 -4.44
C GLU A 246 24.79 -6.68 -3.68
N GLU A 247 23.59 -6.67 -4.27
CA GLU A 247 22.36 -6.21 -3.59
C GLU A 247 22.06 -7.06 -2.35
N PHE A 248 22.25 -8.38 -2.44
CA PHE A 248 22.05 -9.27 -1.30
C PHE A 248 23.03 -8.97 -0.15
N LEU A 249 24.31 -8.74 -0.46
CA LEU A 249 25.34 -8.46 0.55
C LEU A 249 25.19 -7.05 1.14
N GLU A 250 24.87 -6.06 0.31
CA GLU A 250 24.57 -4.69 0.76
C GLU A 250 23.33 -4.69 1.64
N TRP A 251 22.27 -5.41 1.27
CA TRP A 251 21.11 -5.58 2.13
C TRP A 251 21.45 -6.28 3.45
N TRP A 252 22.25 -7.35 3.38
CA TRP A 252 22.62 -8.13 4.55
C TRP A 252 23.40 -7.31 5.57
N SER A 253 24.27 -6.41 5.09
CA SER A 253 25.11 -5.50 5.89
C SER A 253 24.38 -4.21 6.31
N SER A 254 23.61 -3.58 5.43
CA SER A 254 22.88 -2.33 5.72
C SER A 254 21.84 -2.47 6.84
N CYS A 255 21.27 -3.66 7.02
CA CYS A 255 20.41 -3.94 8.17
C CYS A 255 21.14 -3.98 9.53
N GLU A 256 22.46 -3.73 9.61
CA GLU A 256 23.13 -3.37 10.87
C GLU A 256 22.78 -1.93 11.34
N PHE A 257 22.45 -1.02 10.40
CA PHE A 257 22.13 0.38 10.71
C PHE A 257 20.80 0.55 11.49
N ASP A 258 19.92 -0.45 11.44
CA ASP A 258 18.66 -0.46 12.19
C ASP A 258 18.88 -0.60 13.71
N ASP A 259 19.93 -1.29 14.16
CA ASP A 259 20.19 -1.45 15.60
C ASP A 259 20.76 -0.14 16.21
N ALA A 260 21.57 0.61 15.46
CA ALA A 260 22.15 1.87 15.92
C ALA A 260 21.14 3.02 15.91
N SER A 261 20.37 3.16 14.83
CA SER A 261 19.37 4.23 14.71
C SER A 261 18.18 4.03 15.67
N MET A 262 17.66 2.82 15.83
CA MET A 262 16.59 2.54 16.80
C MET A 262 17.03 2.73 18.26
N ALA A 263 18.31 2.43 18.57
CA ALA A 263 18.90 2.71 19.88
C ALA A 263 19.06 4.22 20.11
N GLU A 264 19.43 4.98 19.08
CA GLU A 264 19.54 6.45 19.14
C GLU A 264 18.18 7.14 19.37
N PHE A 265 17.08 6.55 18.87
CA PHE A 265 15.72 7.02 19.15
C PHE A 265 15.14 6.55 20.50
N GLY A 266 15.91 5.86 21.35
CA GLY A 266 15.46 5.43 22.67
C GLY A 266 14.32 4.40 22.65
N LEU A 267 14.12 3.71 21.51
CA LEU A 267 13.06 2.72 21.31
C LEU A 267 13.58 1.28 21.45
N SER A 268 14.71 1.08 22.11
CA SER A 268 15.16 -0.27 22.48
C SER A 268 14.17 -0.91 23.44
N VAL A 269 13.46 -1.95 22.96
CA VAL A 269 12.72 -2.89 23.81
C VAL A 269 13.71 -3.78 24.55
#